data_AF-A0A6G6TFE1-F1
#
_entry.id   AF-A0A6G6TFE1-F1
#
_cell.length_a   1.000
_cell.length_b   1.000
_cell.length_c   1.000
_cell.angle_alpha   90.00
_cell.angle_beta   90.00
_cell.angle_gamma   90.00
#
_symmetry.space_group_name_H-M   'P 1'
#
loop_
_entity.id
_entity.type
_entity.pdbx_description
1 polymer ?
#
loop_
_entity_poly.entity_id
_entity_poly.type
_entity_poly.pdbx_seq_one_letter_code
_entity_poly.pdbx_strand_id
1 'polypeptide(L)'
;MNIKQLQQQIHQQNKSAGWWDNPREKGTLLCLIHSEISEAMEGERKDLMDDHLPHRKMAEVELADAVIRILDYAHAFGYDIEGAITEKLEYNKHRADHQRENRAKEGGKQF
;
A
#
# COMPACT_ATOMS: atom_id res chain seq x y z
N MET A 1 -14.41 -1.96 10.60
CA MET A 1 -13.00 -2.10 10.99
C MET A 1 -12.25 -0.89 10.45
N ASN A 2 -11.44 -0.22 11.26
CA ASN A 2 -10.60 0.90 10.81
C ASN A 2 -9.20 0.41 10.38
N ILE A 3 -8.34 1.30 9.87
CA ILE A 3 -7.01 0.90 9.33
C ILE A 3 -6.15 0.35 10.46
N LYS A 4 -6.21 0.96 11.65
CA LYS A 4 -5.46 0.49 12.81
C LYS A 4 -5.83 -0.93 13.24
N GLN A 5 -7.13 -1.26 13.26
CA GLN A 5 -7.63 -2.59 13.56
C GLN A 5 -7.24 -3.59 12.46
N LEU A 6 -7.32 -3.19 11.18
CA LEU A 6 -6.90 -4.03 10.06
C LEU A 6 -5.41 -4.33 10.11
N GLN A 7 -4.57 -3.33 10.41
CA GLN A 7 -3.13 -3.46 10.61
C GLN A 7 -2.80 -4.49 11.71
N GLN A 8 -3.50 -4.43 12.85
CA GLN A 8 -3.35 -5.41 13.93
C GLN A 8 -3.78 -6.82 13.50
N GLN A 9 -4.92 -6.94 12.82
CA GLN A 9 -5.46 -8.22 12.39
C GLN A 9 -4.53 -8.92 11.39
N ILE A 10 -4.05 -8.22 10.35
CA ILE A 10 -3.15 -8.77 9.34
C ILE A 10 -1.86 -9.28 9.99
N HIS A 11 -1.24 -8.47 10.85
CA HIS A 11 0.01 -8.86 11.48
C HIS A 11 -0.17 -10.09 12.39
N GLN A 12 -1.29 -10.17 13.11
CA GLN A 12 -1.60 -11.33 13.93
C GLN A 12 -1.79 -12.59 13.07
N GLN A 13 -2.47 -12.50 11.93
CA GLN A 13 -2.63 -13.62 11.00
C GLN A 13 -1.28 -14.09 10.46
N ASN A 14 -0.41 -13.17 10.04
CA ASN A 14 0.92 -13.49 9.54
C ASN A 14 1.80 -14.14 10.63
N LYS A 15 1.74 -13.65 11.87
CA LYS A 15 2.39 -14.30 13.03
C LYS A 15 1.87 -15.71 13.25
N SER A 16 0.55 -15.90 13.25
CA SER A 16 -0.05 -17.22 13.43
C SER A 16 0.29 -18.20 12.29
N ALA A 17 0.59 -17.69 11.09
CA ALA A 17 1.07 -18.48 9.96
C ALA A 17 2.61 -18.72 9.98
N GLY A 18 3.31 -18.27 11.01
CA GLY A 18 4.77 -18.42 11.16
C GLY A 18 5.60 -17.45 10.31
N TRP A 19 4.97 -16.47 9.66
CA TRP A 19 5.67 -15.53 8.78
C TRP A 19 6.76 -14.73 9.53
N TRP A 20 6.54 -14.47 10.82
CA TRP A 20 7.42 -13.68 11.69
C TRP A 20 8.21 -14.51 12.70
N ASP A 21 8.28 -15.84 12.54
CA ASP A 21 9.01 -16.73 13.46
C ASP A 21 10.53 -16.46 13.46
N ASN A 22 11.04 -15.92 12.35
CA ASN A 22 12.44 -15.54 12.19
C ASN A 22 12.57 -14.03 11.95
N PRO A 23 13.69 -13.40 12.37
CA PRO A 23 13.98 -12.01 12.04
C PRO A 23 13.96 -11.78 10.52
N ARG A 24 13.36 -10.66 10.10
CA ARG A 24 13.31 -10.23 8.71
C ARG A 24 14.00 -8.90 8.52
N GLU A 25 14.76 -8.78 7.44
CA GLU A 25 15.46 -7.56 7.06
C GLU A 25 14.47 -6.58 6.39
N LYS A 26 14.58 -5.28 6.71
CA LYS A 26 13.58 -4.27 6.31
C LYS A 26 13.55 -4.04 4.80
N GLY A 27 14.71 -3.97 4.14
CA GLY A 27 14.84 -3.81 2.70
C GLY A 27 14.14 -4.94 1.93
N THR A 28 14.30 -6.17 2.39
CA THR A 28 13.62 -7.35 1.84
C THR A 28 12.10 -7.20 1.91
N LEU A 29 11.57 -6.78 3.07
CA LEU A 29 10.13 -6.53 3.22
C LEU A 29 9.62 -5.39 2.33
N LEU A 30 10.41 -4.32 2.17
CA LEU A 30 10.08 -3.22 1.27
C LEU A 30 10.09 -3.68 -0.20
N CYS A 31 11.04 -4.52 -0.60
CA CYS A 31 11.08 -5.11 -1.94
C CYS A 31 9.89 -6.04 -2.21
N LEU A 32 9.36 -6.73 -1.18
CA LEU A 32 8.11 -7.50 -1.31
C LEU A 32 6.89 -6.60 -1.51
N ILE A 33 6.88 -5.37 -0.99
CA ILE A 33 5.82 -4.41 -1.32
C ILE A 33 5.98 -3.95 -2.78
N HIS A 34 7.22 -3.75 -3.23
CA HIS A 34 7.49 -3.35 -4.61
C HIS A 34 7.13 -4.43 -5.64
N SER A 35 7.23 -5.73 -5.29
CA SER A 35 6.80 -6.81 -6.18
C SER A 35 5.30 -6.70 -6.47
N GLU A 36 4.45 -6.50 -5.47
CA GLU A 36 3.00 -6.47 -5.69
C GLU A 36 2.61 -5.28 -6.60
N ILE A 37 3.33 -4.15 -6.49
CA ILE A 37 3.13 -3.00 -7.40
C ILE A 37 3.54 -3.33 -8.85
N SER A 38 4.60 -4.14 -9.01
CA SER A 38 5.06 -4.59 -10.33
C SER A 38 4.09 -5.61 -10.94
N GLU A 39 3.50 -6.47 -10.12
CA GLU A 39 2.47 -7.44 -10.51
C GLU A 39 1.16 -6.73 -10.88
N ALA A 40 0.76 -5.70 -10.13
CA ALA A 40 -0.36 -4.85 -10.51
C ALA A 40 -0.16 -4.18 -11.88
N MET A 41 1.05 -3.67 -12.15
CA MET A 41 1.40 -3.09 -13.45
C MET A 41 1.33 -4.13 -14.57
N GLU A 42 1.77 -5.36 -14.33
CA GLU A 42 1.65 -6.45 -15.27
C GLU A 42 0.18 -6.82 -15.54
N GLY A 43 -0.65 -6.82 -14.50
CA GLY A 43 -2.10 -7.00 -14.59
C GLY A 43 -2.75 -5.96 -15.50
N GLU A 44 -2.40 -4.67 -15.34
CA GLU A 44 -2.85 -3.59 -16.23
C GLU A 44 -2.35 -3.78 -17.67
N ARG A 45 -1.07 -4.12 -17.84
CA ARG A 45 -0.43 -4.25 -19.15
C ARG A 45 -1.05 -5.37 -20.01
N LYS A 46 -1.51 -6.44 -19.37
CA LYS A 46 -2.05 -7.63 -20.04
C LYS A 46 -3.57 -7.80 -19.88
N ASP A 47 -4.25 -6.89 -19.18
CA ASP A 47 -5.67 -6.94 -18.87
C ASP A 47 -6.10 -8.25 -18.15
N LEU A 48 -5.28 -8.73 -17.22
CA LEU A 48 -5.43 -10.05 -16.58
C LEU A 48 -6.53 -10.08 -15.50
N MET A 49 -7.15 -11.25 -15.36
CA MET A 49 -7.90 -11.63 -14.15
C MET A 49 -6.94 -12.28 -13.15
N ASP A 50 -7.22 -12.15 -11.86
CA ASP A 50 -6.40 -12.74 -10.81
C ASP A 50 -6.51 -14.29 -10.78
N ASP A 51 -5.41 -14.98 -10.47
CA ASP A 51 -5.38 -16.44 -10.46
C ASP A 51 -6.13 -17.06 -9.26
N HIS A 52 -6.15 -16.38 -8.10
CA HIS A 52 -6.77 -16.87 -6.87
C HIS A 52 -8.22 -16.38 -6.72
N LEU A 53 -8.51 -15.19 -7.25
CA LEU A 53 -9.81 -14.53 -7.29
C LEU A 53 -10.21 -14.25 -8.75
N PRO A 54 -10.54 -15.28 -9.56
CA PRO A 54 -10.72 -15.17 -11.02
C PRO A 54 -11.90 -14.28 -11.46
N HIS A 55 -12.67 -13.74 -10.53
CA HIS A 55 -13.74 -12.78 -10.75
C HIS A 55 -13.29 -11.31 -10.56
N ARG A 56 -12.04 -11.05 -10.18
CA ARG A 56 -11.43 -9.72 -10.01
C ARG A 56 -10.27 -9.53 -10.97
N LYS A 57 -10.00 -8.27 -11.31
CA LYS A 57 -8.80 -7.92 -12.10
C LYS A 57 -7.55 -8.18 -11.27
N MET A 58 -6.52 -8.74 -11.89
CA MET A 58 -5.22 -8.97 -11.23
C MET A 58 -4.69 -7.67 -10.62
N ALA A 59 -4.74 -6.57 -11.38
CA ALA A 59 -4.31 -5.26 -10.88
C ALA A 59 -5.02 -4.83 -9.58
N GLU A 60 -6.32 -5.11 -9.44
CA GLU A 60 -7.08 -4.78 -8.24
C GLU A 60 -6.62 -5.62 -7.04
N VAL A 61 -6.39 -6.92 -7.24
CA VAL A 61 -5.96 -7.85 -6.19
C VAL A 61 -4.53 -7.54 -5.74
N GLU A 62 -3.63 -7.29 -6.66
CA GLU A 62 -2.22 -6.98 -6.34
C GLU A 62 -2.05 -5.64 -5.62
N LEU A 63 -2.90 -4.64 -5.93
CA LEU A 63 -2.97 -3.41 -5.14
C LEU A 63 -3.45 -3.69 -3.70
N ALA A 64 -4.38 -4.63 -3.51
CA ALA A 64 -4.81 -5.04 -2.19
C ALA A 64 -3.68 -5.77 -1.44
N ASP A 65 -2.93 -6.62 -2.11
CA ASP A 65 -1.77 -7.32 -1.52
C ASP A 65 -0.68 -6.33 -1.12
N ALA A 66 -0.41 -5.30 -1.93
CA ALA A 66 0.49 -4.21 -1.55
C ALA A 66 0.04 -3.51 -0.25
N VAL A 67 -1.26 -3.22 -0.10
CA VAL A 67 -1.81 -2.64 1.13
C VAL A 67 -1.62 -3.59 2.31
N ILE A 68 -1.89 -4.88 2.13
CA ILE A 68 -1.71 -5.90 3.19
C ILE A 68 -0.25 -5.93 3.66
N ARG A 69 0.71 -5.96 2.73
CA ARG A 69 2.15 -5.94 3.06
C ARG A 69 2.58 -4.66 3.77
N ILE A 70 2.08 -3.50 3.33
CA ILE A 70 2.35 -2.20 3.99
C ILE A 70 1.84 -2.21 5.43
N LEU A 71 0.62 -2.71 5.66
CA LEU A 71 0.03 -2.74 6.99
C LEU A 71 0.74 -3.74 7.91
N ASP A 72 1.11 -4.94 7.41
CA ASP A 72 1.90 -5.90 8.18
C ASP A 72 3.26 -5.29 8.60
N TYR A 73 3.98 -4.70 7.63
CA TYR A 73 5.24 -4.01 7.86
C TYR A 73 5.08 -2.89 8.90
N ALA A 74 4.03 -2.07 8.76
CA ALA A 74 3.75 -0.99 9.67
C ALA A 74 3.51 -1.47 11.09
N HIS A 75 2.72 -2.52 11.28
CA HIS A 75 2.50 -3.10 12.59
C HIS A 75 3.80 -3.65 13.19
N ALA A 76 4.55 -4.43 12.40
CA ALA A 76 5.77 -5.08 12.86
C ALA A 76 6.82 -4.09 13.37
N PHE A 77 6.84 -2.87 12.82
CA PHE A 77 7.79 -1.82 13.17
C PHE A 77 7.20 -0.65 13.95
N GLY A 78 5.95 -0.76 14.42
CA GLY A 78 5.32 0.23 15.30
C GLY A 78 4.94 1.56 14.63
N TYR A 79 4.70 1.56 13.31
CA TYR A 79 4.25 2.75 12.59
C TYR A 79 2.71 2.92 12.70
N ASP A 80 2.26 4.16 12.93
CA ASP A 80 0.84 4.54 12.92
C ASP A 80 0.42 5.05 11.52
N ILE A 81 -0.01 4.12 10.66
CA ILE A 81 -0.40 4.45 9.28
C ILE A 81 -1.72 5.23 9.25
N GLU A 82 -2.67 4.92 10.12
CA GLU A 82 -3.97 5.63 10.18
C GLU A 82 -3.77 7.10 10.57
N GLY A 83 -2.98 7.35 11.61
CA GLY A 83 -2.59 8.71 12.02
C GLY A 83 -1.83 9.44 10.92
N ALA A 84 -0.80 8.79 10.34
CA ALA A 84 0.01 9.39 9.27
C ALA A 84 -0.82 9.74 8.02
N ILE A 85 -1.76 8.88 7.61
CA ILE A 85 -2.68 9.17 6.49
C ILE A 85 -3.56 10.38 6.84
N THR A 86 -4.15 10.40 8.04
CA THR A 86 -5.05 11.47 8.47
C THR A 86 -4.33 12.82 8.45
N GLU A 87 -3.16 12.91 9.08
CA GLU A 87 -2.34 14.12 9.10
C GLU A 87 -1.88 14.54 7.70
N LYS A 88 -1.45 13.56 6.88
CA LYS A 88 -0.96 13.86 5.53
C LYS A 88 -2.06 14.37 4.61
N LEU A 89 -3.27 13.81 4.72
CA LEU A 89 -4.43 14.28 3.96
C LEU A 89 -4.84 15.69 4.38
N GLU A 90 -4.84 16.00 5.67
CA GLU A 90 -5.13 17.36 6.15
C GLU A 90 -4.09 18.36 5.66
N TYR A 91 -2.80 18.03 5.78
CA TYR A 91 -1.73 18.83 5.21
C TYR A 91 -1.90 19.04 3.70
N ASN A 92 -2.23 17.98 2.94
CA ASN A 92 -2.39 18.04 1.49
C ASN A 92 -3.54 18.94 1.03
N LYS A 93 -4.57 19.20 1.86
CA LYS A 93 -5.66 20.16 1.53
C LYS A 93 -5.15 21.60 1.44
N HIS A 94 -4.17 21.95 2.26
CA HIS A 94 -3.62 23.31 2.35
C HIS A 94 -2.30 23.47 1.59
N ARG A 95 -1.84 22.42 0.93
CA ARG A 95 -0.56 22.39 0.23
C ARG A 95 -0.63 23.22 -1.07
N ALA A 96 0.21 24.23 -1.18
CA ALA A 96 0.13 25.24 -2.25
C ALA A 96 0.21 24.65 -3.67
N ASP A 97 1.12 23.71 -3.94
CA ASP A 97 1.28 23.03 -5.24
C ASP A 97 0.18 21.98 -5.55
N HIS A 98 -0.73 21.69 -4.60
CA HIS A 98 -1.92 20.88 -4.82
C HIS A 98 -3.16 21.70 -5.17
N GLN A 99 -3.09 23.04 -5.08
CA GLN A 99 -4.15 23.91 -5.60
C GLN A 99 -4.27 23.73 -7.12
N ARG A 100 -5.50 23.62 -7.62
CA ARG A 100 -5.78 23.41 -9.05
C ARG A 100 -5.07 24.43 -9.94
N GLU A 101 -5.02 25.68 -9.48
CA GLU A 101 -4.34 26.79 -10.15
C GLU A 101 -2.82 26.57 -10.29
N ASN A 102 -2.17 25.91 -9.32
CA ASN A 102 -0.73 25.61 -9.38
C ASN A 102 -0.42 24.32 -10.15
N ARG A 103 -1.38 23.38 -10.24
CA ARG A 103 -1.27 22.21 -11.14
C ARG A 103 -1.46 22.56 -12.61
N ALA A 104 -2.29 23.56 -12.91
CA ALA A 104 -2.58 24.00 -14.28
C ALA A 104 -1.52 24.94 -14.88
N LYS A 105 -0.56 25.42 -14.09
CA LYS A 105 0.56 26.24 -14.58
C LYS A 105 1.52 25.43 -15.44
N GLU A 106 2.16 26.10 -16.40
CA GLU A 106 3.26 25.53 -17.18
C GLU A 106 4.39 25.10 -16.23
N GLY A 107 4.76 23.81 -16.25
CA GLY A 107 5.70 23.21 -15.29
C GLY A 107 5.09 22.73 -13.96
N GLY A 108 3.77 22.81 -13.80
CA GLY A 108 3.04 22.14 -12.74
C GLY A 108 3.23 20.63 -12.77
N LYS A 109 3.02 19.95 -11.64
CA LYS A 109 3.30 18.52 -11.48
C LYS A 109 2.53 17.68 -12.52
N GLN A 110 3.21 17.22 -13.57
CA GLN A 110 2.62 16.46 -14.68
C GLN A 110 2.43 14.97 -14.38
N PHE A 111 3.08 14.47 -13.32
CA PHE A 111 3.01 13.10 -12.84
C PHE A 111 3.02 13.07 -11.29
#